data_AF-A0A255GQF7-F1
#
_entry.id   AF-A0A255GQF7-F1
#
_cell.length_a   1.000
_cell.length_b   1.000
_cell.length_c   1.000
_cell.angle_alpha   90.00
_cell.angle_beta   90.00
_cell.angle_gamma   90.00
#
_symmetry.space_group_name_H-M   'P 1'
#
loop_
_entity.id
_entity.type
_entity.pdbx_description
1 polymer ?
#
loop_
_entity_poly.entity_id
_entity_poly.type
_entity_poly.pdbx_seq_one_letter_code
_entity_poly.pdbx_strand_id
1 'polypeptide(L)'
;MPRPGSTTDRGYGSTHQLLKADWQRRIDAGTRVLCHATTCLHPGQPITGRAWDLGHTPDRTSYTGPEHQDCNRADGGRRAHAPHVTPIYRTWGAP
;
A
#
# COMPACT_ATOMS: atom_id res chain seq x y z
N MET A 1 28.45 -7.03 0.30
CA MET A 1 27.43 -6.29 1.07
C MET A 1 26.42 -5.68 0.11
N PRO A 2 25.15 -6.08 0.10
CA PRO A 2 24.16 -5.41 -0.74
C PRO A 2 23.97 -3.98 -0.24
N ARG A 3 24.02 -3.02 -1.16
CA ARG A 3 23.77 -1.60 -0.87
C ARG A 3 22.33 -1.45 -0.36
N PRO A 4 22.05 -0.59 0.63
CA PRO A 4 20.68 -0.32 1.04
C PRO A 4 19.94 0.27 -0.16
N GLY A 5 19.02 -0.51 -0.74
CA GLY A 5 18.18 -0.05 -1.85
C GLY A 5 17.56 1.28 -1.46
N SER A 6 17.71 2.28 -2.33
CA SER A 6 17.16 3.60 -2.08
C SER A 6 15.65 3.49 -1.90
N THR A 7 15.01 4.40 -1.18
CA THR A 7 13.54 4.46 -1.08
C THR A 7 12.88 4.45 -2.47
N THR A 8 13.58 5.01 -3.47
CA THR A 8 13.27 4.95 -4.90
C THR A 8 13.28 3.53 -5.46
N ASP A 9 14.27 2.70 -5.11
CA ASP A 9 14.34 1.27 -5.51
C ASP A 9 13.25 0.41 -4.87
N ARG A 10 12.63 0.86 -3.77
CA ARG A 10 11.57 0.12 -3.06
C ARG A 10 10.15 0.50 -3.49
N GLY A 11 10.00 1.36 -4.50
CA GLY A 11 8.72 1.82 -5.03
C GLY A 11 8.27 3.20 -4.56
N TYR A 12 8.95 3.84 -3.59
CA TYR A 12 8.57 5.14 -3.03
C TYR A 12 9.28 6.31 -3.75
N GLY A 13 9.13 6.38 -5.07
CA GLY A 13 9.73 7.42 -5.91
C GLY A 13 8.98 8.76 -5.91
N SER A 14 9.36 9.68 -6.80
CA SER A 14 8.71 11.00 -6.97
C SER A 14 7.19 10.89 -7.18
N THR A 15 6.72 9.85 -7.88
CA THR A 15 5.30 9.56 -8.08
C THR A 15 4.55 9.38 -6.77
N HIS A 16 5.15 8.69 -5.78
CA HIS A 16 4.58 8.54 -4.44
C HIS A 16 4.34 9.90 -3.79
N GLN A 17 5.34 10.76 -3.84
CA GLN A 17 5.32 12.07 -3.18
C GLN A 17 4.29 13.00 -3.84
N LEU A 18 4.21 13.00 -5.17
CA LEU A 18 3.24 13.80 -5.91
C LEU A 18 1.81 13.37 -5.62
N LEU A 19 1.53 12.05 -5.63
CA LEU A 19 0.22 11.52 -5.29
C LEU A 19 -0.15 11.78 -3.84
N LYS A 20 0.80 11.61 -2.91
CA LYS A 20 0.60 11.93 -1.49
C LYS A 20 0.22 13.40 -1.31
N ALA A 21 0.93 14.31 -1.97
CA ALA A 21 0.65 15.74 -1.91
C ALA A 21 -0.70 16.10 -2.54
N ASP A 22 -1.08 15.47 -3.66
CA ASP A 22 -2.38 15.71 -4.28
C ASP A 22 -3.55 15.30 -3.39
N TRP A 23 -3.47 14.12 -2.80
CA TRP A 23 -4.47 13.68 -1.83
C TRP A 23 -4.52 14.56 -0.59
N GLN A 24 -3.35 15.00 -0.09
CA GLN A 24 -3.32 15.91 1.06
C GLN A 24 -4.05 17.21 0.75
N ARG A 25 -3.82 17.81 -0.43
CA ARG A 25 -4.55 19.02 -0.85
C ARG A 25 -6.06 18.81 -0.87
N ARG A 26 -6.53 17.65 -1.35
CA ARG A 26 -7.97 17.33 -1.38
C ARG A 26 -8.56 17.22 0.03
N ILE A 27 -7.85 16.52 0.93
CA ILE A 27 -8.26 16.36 2.33
C ILE A 27 -8.30 17.73 3.03
N ASP A 28 -7.27 18.55 2.83
CA ASP A 28 -7.18 19.90 3.41
C ASP A 28 -8.29 20.83 2.87
N ALA A 29 -8.71 20.62 1.62
CA ALA A 29 -9.86 21.32 1.02
C ALA A 29 -11.22 20.81 1.53
N GLY A 30 -11.25 19.85 2.46
CA GLY A 30 -12.49 19.29 3.02
C GLY A 30 -13.11 18.17 2.20
N THR A 31 -12.38 17.61 1.22
CA THR A 31 -12.87 16.45 0.46
C THR A 31 -13.02 15.26 1.40
N ARG A 32 -14.21 14.65 1.39
CA ARG A 32 -14.45 13.41 2.13
C ARG A 32 -13.74 12.25 1.43
N VAL A 33 -12.56 11.90 1.93
CA VAL A 33 -11.77 10.77 1.45
C VAL A 33 -12.03 9.56 2.34
N LEU A 34 -12.46 8.43 1.75
CA LEU A 34 -12.63 7.17 2.46
C LEU A 34 -11.35 6.32 2.38
N CYS A 35 -11.19 5.40 3.31
CA CYS A 35 -10.07 4.47 3.30
C CYS A 35 -10.22 3.44 2.16
N HIS A 36 -9.14 3.27 1.38
CA HIS A 36 -9.09 2.34 0.24
C HIS A 36 -8.59 0.93 0.60
N ALA A 37 -8.29 0.66 1.88
CA ALA A 37 -7.82 -0.65 2.30
C ALA A 37 -8.92 -1.70 2.08
N THR A 38 -8.54 -2.89 1.60
CA THR A 38 -9.47 -4.02 1.38
C THR A 38 -10.23 -4.40 2.65
N THR A 39 -9.59 -4.24 3.81
CA THR A 39 -10.24 -4.40 5.12
C THR A 39 -9.99 -3.15 5.95
N CYS A 40 -11.00 -2.28 6.01
CA CYS A 40 -10.96 -1.09 6.84
C CYS A 40 -11.31 -1.43 8.31
N LEU A 41 -10.46 -1.00 9.24
CA LEU A 41 -10.68 -1.12 10.68
C LEU A 41 -11.59 0.00 11.24
N HIS A 42 -11.77 1.07 10.47
CA HIS A 42 -12.55 2.25 10.83
C HIS A 42 -13.63 2.53 9.78
N PRO A 43 -14.60 1.61 9.59
CA PRO A 43 -15.61 1.73 8.55
C PRO A 43 -16.47 3.00 8.73
N GLY A 44 -16.70 3.73 7.65
CA GLY A 44 -17.49 4.97 7.65
C GLY A 44 -16.74 6.21 8.16
N GLN A 45 -15.59 6.04 8.81
CA GLN A 45 -14.72 7.12 9.23
C GLN A 45 -13.89 7.61 8.03
N PRO A 46 -14.03 8.89 7.63
CA PRO A 46 -13.19 9.46 6.58
C PRO A 46 -11.77 9.71 7.09
N ILE A 47 -10.83 9.70 6.16
CA ILE A 47 -9.46 10.14 6.41
C ILE A 47 -9.45 11.65 6.61
N THR A 48 -8.86 12.10 7.70
CA THR A 48 -8.74 13.52 8.05
C THR A 48 -7.31 13.87 8.44
N GLY A 49 -6.94 15.14 8.19
CA GLY A 49 -5.61 15.64 8.50
C GLY A 49 -4.49 14.93 7.73
N ARG A 50 -3.39 14.63 8.42
CA ARG A 50 -2.14 14.11 7.83
C ARG A 50 -1.81 12.67 8.24
N ALA A 51 -2.61 12.08 9.13
CA ALA A 51 -2.36 10.76 9.71
C ALA A 51 -2.97 9.65 8.83
N TRP A 52 -2.39 9.44 7.66
CA TRP A 52 -2.82 8.43 6.70
C TRP A 52 -1.63 7.98 5.86
N ASP A 53 -1.71 6.82 5.22
CA ASP A 53 -0.68 6.23 4.36
C ASP A 53 -1.21 6.03 2.94
N LEU A 54 -0.34 6.07 1.93
CA LEU A 54 -0.75 5.82 0.55
C LEU A 54 -0.62 4.31 0.27
N GLY A 55 -1.75 3.64 0.11
CA GLY A 55 -1.82 2.23 -0.22
C GLY A 55 -1.23 1.94 -1.60
N HIS A 56 -0.74 0.72 -1.78
CA HIS A 56 -0.13 0.26 -3.03
C HIS A 56 -0.47 -1.21 -3.34
N THR A 57 -0.36 -1.56 -4.62
CA THR A 57 -0.50 -2.94 -5.09
C THR A 57 0.61 -3.83 -4.49
N PRO A 58 0.39 -5.14 -4.31
CA PRO A 58 1.38 -6.03 -3.68
C PRO A 58 2.76 -6.02 -4.34
N ASP A 59 2.80 -5.86 -5.67
CA ASP A 59 3.99 -5.74 -6.50
C ASP A 59 4.64 -4.34 -6.46
N ARG A 60 4.02 -3.38 -5.75
CA ARG A 60 4.50 -2.00 -5.54
C ARG A 60 4.65 -1.18 -6.83
N THR A 61 3.96 -1.57 -7.89
CA THR A 61 3.99 -0.86 -9.17
C THR A 61 2.96 0.26 -9.26
N SER A 62 1.87 0.16 -8.48
CA SER A 62 0.75 1.11 -8.52
C SER A 62 0.24 1.49 -7.13
N TYR A 63 -0.40 2.64 -7.03
CA TYR A 63 -1.03 3.14 -5.80
C TYR A 63 -2.54 2.95 -5.82
N THR A 64 -3.11 2.46 -4.73
CA THR A 64 -4.55 2.21 -4.60
C THR A 64 -5.30 3.42 -4.07
N GLY A 65 -4.67 4.21 -3.20
CA GLY A 65 -5.23 5.44 -2.65
C GLY A 65 -4.96 5.61 -1.15
N PRO A 66 -5.60 6.62 -0.52
CA PRO A 66 -5.42 6.91 0.90
C PRO A 66 -5.96 5.79 1.80
N GLU A 67 -5.18 5.41 2.80
CA GLU A 67 -5.54 4.42 3.80
C GLU A 67 -5.25 4.93 5.21
N HIS A 68 -6.05 4.52 6.20
CA HIS A 68 -5.70 4.73 7.60
C HIS A 68 -4.39 3.98 7.91
N GLN A 69 -3.55 4.56 8.77
CA GLN A 69 -2.26 3.96 9.12
C GLN A 69 -2.43 2.56 9.72
N ASP A 70 -3.42 2.37 10.59
CA ASP A 70 -3.71 1.06 11.19
C ASP A 70 -4.13 0.03 10.16
N CYS A 71 -4.91 0.46 9.15
CA CYS A 71 -5.38 -0.42 8.08
C CYS A 71 -4.23 -0.84 7.18
N ASN A 72 -3.37 0.12 6.80
CA ASN A 72 -2.19 -0.13 5.97
C ASN A 72 -1.20 -1.07 6.67
N ARG A 73 -0.96 -0.86 7.97
CA ARG A 73 -0.12 -1.75 8.79
C ARG A 73 -0.70 -3.14 8.95
N ALA A 74 -2.02 -3.25 9.18
CA ALA A 74 -2.69 -4.53 9.31
C ALA A 74 -2.67 -5.33 8.00
N ASP A 75 -2.85 -4.66 6.85
CA ASP A 75 -2.67 -5.28 5.52
C ASP A 75 -1.23 -5.76 5.32
N GLY A 76 -0.23 -4.94 5.66
CA GLY A 76 1.18 -5.34 5.65
C GLY A 76 1.48 -6.56 6.52
N GLY A 77 0.93 -6.60 7.74
CA GLY A 77 1.04 -7.75 8.64
C GLY A 77 0.40 -9.01 8.07
N ARG A 78 -0.82 -8.92 7.51
CA ARG A 78 -1.49 -10.06 6.86
C ARG A 78 -0.69 -10.60 5.68
N ARG A 79 -0.09 -9.71 4.87
CA ARG A 79 0.76 -10.13 3.74
C ARG A 79 2.05 -10.82 4.18
N ALA A 80 2.66 -10.36 5.29
CA ALA A 80 3.86 -10.98 5.84
C ALA A 80 3.60 -12.35 6.47
N HIS A 81 2.41 -12.55 7.04
CA HIS A 81 1.99 -13.81 7.67
C HIS A 81 1.27 -14.77 6.71
N ALA A 82 0.86 -14.30 5.53
CA ALA A 82 0.36 -15.20 4.50
C ALA A 82 1.48 -16.18 4.15
N PRO A 83 1.25 -17.51 4.27
CA PRO A 83 2.26 -18.47 3.87
C PRO A 83 2.61 -18.16 2.42
N HIS A 84 3.89 -18.01 2.12
CA HIS A 84 4.36 -18.03 0.74
C HIS A 84 3.91 -19.34 0.13
N VAL A 85 2.73 -19.35 -0.49
CA VAL A 85 2.30 -20.44 -1.36
C VAL A 85 3.20 -20.29 -2.57
N THR A 86 4.38 -20.90 -2.51
CA THR A 86 5.18 -21.17 -3.70
C THR A 86 4.24 -21.86 -4.67
N PRO A 87 3.95 -21.27 -5.85
CA PRO A 87 3.17 -21.97 -6.84
C PRO A 87 4.02 -23.18 -7.23
N ILE A 88 3.55 -24.38 -6.85
CA ILE A 88 4.11 -25.62 -7.37
C ILE A 88 3.80 -25.65 -8.86
N TYR A 89 4.69 -25.08 -9.68
CA TYR A 89 4.71 -25.43 -11.08
C TYR A 89 5.05 -26.93 -11.13
N ARG A 90 4.01 -27.76 -11.30
CA ARG A 90 4.18 -29.16 -11.64
C ARG A 90 4.63 -29.22 -13.10
N THR A 91 5.92 -29.03 -13.36
CA THR A 91 6.53 -29.55 -14.59
C THR A 91 6.72 -31.04 -14.41
N TRP A 92 5.74 -31.84 -14.83
CA TRP A 92 5.97 -33.24 -15.12
C TRP A 92 6.48 -33.34 -16.56
N GLY A 93 7.76 -33.67 -16.71
CA GLY A 93 8.39 -33.93 -18.00
C GLY A 93 9.57 -34.89 -17.86
N ALA A 94 9.28 -36.18 -18.12
CA ALA A 94 10.14 -37.26 -18.63
C ALA A 94 11.43 -37.61 -17.83
N PRO A 95 12.07 -38.79 -18.00
CA PRO A 95 12.24 -39.56 -19.23
C PRO A 95 11.13 -40.57 -19.57
#